data_AF-A0A971C4C2-F1
#
_entry.id   AF-A0A971C4C2-F1
#
_cell.length_a   1.000
_cell.length_b   1.000
_cell.length_c   1.000
_cell.angle_alpha   90.00
_cell.angle_beta   90.00
_cell.angle_gamma   90.00
#
_symmetry.space_group_name_H-M   'P 1'
#
loop_
_entity.id
_entity.type
_entity.pdbx_description
1 polymer ?
#
loop_
_entity_poly.entity_id
_entity_poly.type
_entity_poly.pdbx_seq_one_letter_code
_entity_poly.pdbx_strand_id
1 'polypeptide(L)'
;MAVLNDLDKKLLEHFRGFVVKKDLVLSVKVGANVPVFVLEYLIANSCSTDDDEKIRTGMENVKKVLSEHYVNPEESSLIHSKIREKGRYKIIDKISVELDSKKDIYWAKLQNSNIKNGNISDGLVKQHEKMLMGGIWAIIDVEYDPNIKIGQNIFPFVITEIKPIQLSSFDNSKIINKRKEFTKSEWLDILLRSCGYEPSAEGVTDRIKMLLLSRLLPMVESNFNFIELGPRSTGKS
;
A
#
# COMPACT_ATOMS: atom_id res chain seq x y z
N MET A 1 4.62 21.36 -11.75
CA MET A 1 5.02 20.46 -10.64
C MET A 1 5.15 21.30 -9.39
N ALA A 2 4.80 20.75 -8.23
CA ALA A 2 5.01 21.46 -6.96
C ALA A 2 6.52 21.67 -6.72
N VAL A 3 6.91 22.87 -6.29
CA VAL A 3 8.31 23.17 -5.96
C VAL A 3 8.61 22.58 -4.58
N LEU A 4 9.65 21.73 -4.52
CA LEU A 4 10.07 21.10 -3.26
C LEU A 4 10.79 22.11 -2.37
N ASN A 5 10.38 22.21 -1.11
CA ASN A 5 11.08 22.98 -0.08
C ASN A 5 12.16 22.12 0.62
N ASP A 6 12.92 22.73 1.54
CA ASP A 6 14.01 22.04 2.24
C ASP A 6 13.52 20.87 3.12
N LEU A 7 12.32 21.00 3.72
CA LEU A 7 11.70 19.92 4.49
C LEU A 7 11.37 18.72 3.58
N ASP A 8 10.91 18.96 2.36
CA ASP A 8 10.62 17.90 1.38
C ASP A 8 11.88 17.16 0.96
N LYS A 9 12.98 17.88 0.70
CA LYS A 9 14.28 17.27 0.37
C LYS A 9 14.80 16.40 1.51
N LYS A 10 14.72 16.90 2.75
CA LYS A 10 15.13 16.19 3.96
C LYS A 10 14.28 14.94 4.21
N LEU A 11 12.97 15.02 3.95
CA LEU A 11 12.07 13.87 3.97
C LEU A 11 12.46 12.82 2.91
N LEU A 12 12.73 13.23 1.67
CA LEU A 12 13.16 12.33 0.60
C LEU A 12 14.49 11.63 0.93
N GLU A 13 15.40 12.32 1.61
CA GLU A 13 16.68 11.77 2.06
C GLU A 13 16.53 10.72 3.18
N HIS A 14 15.81 11.06 4.25
CA HIS A 14 15.75 10.20 5.45
C HIS A 14 14.61 9.18 5.42
N PHE A 15 13.54 9.44 4.67
CA PHE A 15 12.32 8.65 4.60
C PHE A 15 12.00 8.17 3.17
N ARG A 16 13.02 7.87 2.37
CA ARG A 16 12.85 7.28 1.05
C ARG A 16 11.91 6.05 1.08
N GLY A 17 10.91 6.04 0.20
CA GLY A 17 9.85 5.01 0.15
C GLY A 17 8.65 5.25 1.07
N PHE A 18 8.71 6.25 1.97
CA PHE A 18 7.57 6.68 2.81
C PHE A 18 6.97 8.02 2.34
N VAL A 19 7.67 8.73 1.46
CA VAL A 19 7.23 10.01 0.90
C VAL A 19 6.56 9.77 -0.44
N VAL A 20 5.36 10.32 -0.62
CA VAL A 20 4.57 10.17 -1.85
C VAL A 20 4.25 11.54 -2.43
N LYS A 21 4.64 11.75 -3.69
CA LYS A 21 4.23 12.92 -4.48
C LYS A 21 2.80 12.72 -4.96
N LYS A 22 1.83 13.34 -4.27
CA LYS A 22 0.38 13.15 -4.50
C LYS A 22 -0.10 13.66 -5.87
N ASP A 23 0.56 14.66 -6.45
CA ASP A 23 0.29 15.15 -7.80
C ASP A 23 0.52 14.08 -8.87
N LEU A 24 1.57 13.26 -8.71
CA LEU A 24 1.84 12.12 -9.59
C LEU A 24 0.75 11.05 -9.50
N VAL A 25 0.22 10.79 -8.29
CA VAL A 25 -0.86 9.81 -8.06
C VAL A 25 -2.11 10.18 -8.85
N LEU A 26 -2.48 11.46 -8.83
CA LEU A 26 -3.63 11.97 -9.58
C LEU A 26 -3.47 11.77 -11.10
N SER A 27 -2.26 11.95 -11.63
CA SER A 27 -2.00 11.77 -13.07
C SER A 27 -2.18 10.33 -13.57
N VAL A 28 -1.98 9.32 -12.70
CA VAL A 28 -2.11 7.89 -13.05
C VAL A 28 -3.53 7.37 -12.82
N LYS A 29 -4.25 7.96 -11.85
CA LYS A 29 -5.63 7.56 -11.53
C LYS A 29 -6.57 7.74 -12.73
N VAL A 30 -6.28 8.68 -13.63
CA VAL A 30 -7.01 8.89 -14.87
C VAL A 30 -6.72 7.74 -15.85
N GLY A 31 -7.46 6.64 -15.74
CA GLY A 31 -7.41 5.52 -16.68
C GLY A 31 -7.37 4.12 -16.06
N ALA A 32 -7.28 3.97 -14.74
CA ALA A 32 -7.23 2.67 -14.09
C ALA A 32 -8.15 2.60 -12.86
N ASN A 33 -9.00 1.56 -12.77
CA ASN A 33 -9.85 1.30 -11.60
C ASN A 33 -9.03 0.60 -10.49
N VAL A 34 -8.00 1.29 -10.00
CA VAL A 34 -7.03 0.80 -9.03
C VAL A 34 -7.18 1.59 -7.72
N PRO A 35 -7.19 0.94 -6.54
CA PRO A 35 -7.23 1.65 -5.27
C PRO A 35 -6.06 2.64 -5.13
N VAL A 36 -6.35 3.85 -4.62
CA VAL A 36 -5.37 4.95 -4.57
C VAL A 36 -4.10 4.56 -3.81
N PHE A 37 -4.20 3.86 -2.69
CA PHE A 37 -3.04 3.43 -1.91
C PHE A 37 -2.11 2.44 -2.66
N VAL A 38 -2.62 1.68 -3.63
CA VAL A 38 -1.79 0.83 -4.51
C VAL A 38 -0.93 1.71 -5.41
N LEU A 39 -1.54 2.74 -6.01
CA LEU A 39 -0.81 3.72 -6.82
C LEU A 39 0.25 4.45 -5.99
N GLU A 40 -0.12 4.87 -4.79
CA GLU A 40 0.80 5.54 -3.85
C GLU A 40 2.02 4.69 -3.53
N TYR A 41 1.83 3.40 -3.24
CA TYR A 41 2.93 2.47 -2.99
C TYR A 41 3.87 2.31 -4.20
N LEU A 42 3.31 2.13 -5.40
CA LEU A 42 4.11 1.95 -6.62
C LEU A 42 4.91 3.22 -6.97
N ILE A 43 4.28 4.39 -6.79
CA ILE A 43 4.92 5.70 -7.00
C ILE A 43 5.96 5.98 -5.91
N ALA A 44 5.69 5.66 -4.65
CA ALA A 44 6.68 5.77 -3.58
C ALA A 44 7.94 4.98 -3.93
N ASN A 45 7.80 3.75 -4.40
CA ASN A 45 8.94 2.89 -4.72
C ASN A 45 9.69 3.32 -5.99
N SER A 46 8.98 3.81 -7.02
CA SER A 46 9.58 4.12 -8.32
C SER A 46 10.03 5.59 -8.46
N CYS A 47 9.39 6.50 -7.71
CA CYS A 47 9.52 7.96 -7.88
C CYS A 47 9.98 8.67 -6.58
N SER A 48 10.56 7.96 -5.61
CA SER A 48 11.19 8.58 -4.42
C SER A 48 12.51 9.27 -4.76
N THR A 49 12.43 10.38 -5.51
CA THR A 49 13.54 11.23 -5.93
C THR A 49 13.01 12.62 -6.33
N ASP A 50 13.89 13.62 -6.31
CA ASP A 50 13.63 14.99 -6.76
C ASP A 50 14.08 15.26 -8.22
N ASP A 51 14.91 14.38 -8.78
CA ASP A 51 15.31 14.36 -10.20
C ASP A 51 14.13 14.06 -11.15
N ASP A 52 13.78 15.05 -12.00
CA ASP A 52 12.65 15.00 -12.92
C ASP A 52 12.76 13.89 -13.99
N GLU A 53 13.95 13.60 -14.51
CA GLU A 53 14.12 12.52 -15.49
C GLU A 53 13.90 11.16 -14.84
N LYS A 54 14.44 10.96 -13.64
CA LYS A 54 14.19 9.72 -12.88
C LYS A 54 12.72 9.58 -12.50
N ILE A 55 12.02 10.67 -12.19
CA ILE A 55 10.57 10.65 -11.95
C ILE A 55 9.84 10.22 -13.22
N ARG A 56 10.17 10.77 -14.39
CA ARG A 56 9.54 10.40 -15.66
C ARG A 56 9.70 8.90 -15.95
N THR A 57 10.93 8.39 -15.85
CA THR A 57 11.20 6.95 -16.00
C THR A 57 10.47 6.11 -14.95
N GLY A 58 10.43 6.58 -13.70
CA GLY A 58 9.68 5.93 -12.62
C GLY A 58 8.19 5.83 -12.93
N MET A 59 7.59 6.89 -13.48
CA MET A 59 6.17 6.91 -13.86
C MET A 59 5.86 5.99 -15.03
N GLU A 60 6.74 5.91 -16.04
CA GLU A 60 6.64 4.94 -17.13
C GLU A 60 6.68 3.50 -16.60
N ASN A 61 7.58 3.22 -15.66
CA ASN A 61 7.66 1.91 -14.99
C ASN A 61 6.38 1.59 -14.21
N VAL A 62 5.82 2.55 -13.45
CA VAL A 62 4.55 2.36 -12.72
C VAL A 62 3.42 2.02 -13.69
N LYS A 63 3.29 2.75 -14.80
CA LYS A 63 2.27 2.47 -15.83
C LYS A 63 2.44 1.08 -16.42
N LYS A 64 3.66 0.68 -16.74
CA LYS A 64 3.98 -0.65 -17.25
C LYS A 64 3.62 -1.75 -16.24
N VAL A 65 4.01 -1.59 -14.98
CA VAL A 65 3.71 -2.54 -13.90
C VAL A 65 2.20 -2.71 -13.75
N LEU A 66 1.44 -1.62 -13.75
CA LEU A 66 -0.02 -1.67 -13.68
C LEU A 66 -0.61 -2.39 -14.89
N SER A 67 -0.21 -2.04 -16.12
CA SER A 67 -0.75 -2.67 -17.32
C SER A 67 -0.44 -4.17 -17.44
N GLU A 68 0.71 -4.60 -16.92
CA GLU A 68 1.15 -5.99 -17.04
C GLU A 68 0.64 -6.86 -15.89
N HIS A 69 0.61 -6.33 -14.67
CA HIS A 69 0.44 -7.13 -13.46
C HIS A 69 -0.85 -6.83 -12.70
N TYR A 70 -1.47 -5.65 -12.83
CA TYR A 70 -2.74 -5.39 -12.15
C TYR A 70 -3.86 -6.21 -12.79
N VAL A 71 -4.59 -6.96 -11.97
CA VAL A 71 -5.66 -7.81 -12.45
C VAL A 71 -6.96 -7.03 -12.51
N ASN A 72 -7.49 -6.84 -13.72
CA ASN A 72 -8.87 -6.45 -13.93
C ASN A 72 -9.78 -7.69 -13.74
N PRO A 73 -10.81 -7.63 -12.87
CA PRO A 73 -11.74 -8.75 -12.67
C PRO A 73 -12.34 -9.34 -13.96
N GLU A 74 -12.58 -8.49 -14.97
CA GLU A 74 -13.12 -8.90 -16.28
C GLU A 74 -12.14 -9.76 -17.09
N GLU A 75 -10.84 -9.69 -16.79
CA GLU A 75 -9.76 -10.38 -17.51
C GLU A 75 -9.21 -11.60 -16.74
N SER A 76 -9.91 -12.08 -15.72
CA SER A 76 -9.46 -13.19 -14.86
C SER A 76 -9.03 -14.44 -15.65
N SER A 77 -9.80 -14.86 -16.67
CA SER A 77 -9.45 -16.00 -17.53
C SER A 77 -8.16 -15.79 -18.33
N LEU A 78 -7.91 -14.56 -18.79
CA LEU A 78 -6.68 -14.22 -19.50
C LEU A 78 -5.47 -14.33 -18.56
N ILE A 79 -5.62 -13.87 -17.32
CA ILE A 79 -4.58 -13.99 -16.29
C ILE A 79 -4.28 -15.46 -15.97
N HIS A 80 -5.29 -16.33 -15.90
CA HIS A 80 -5.08 -17.77 -15.71
C HIS A 80 -4.27 -18.37 -16.87
N SER A 81 -4.60 -18.02 -18.12
CA SER A 81 -3.82 -18.48 -19.29
C SER A 81 -2.38 -18.00 -19.22
N LYS A 82 -2.14 -16.72 -18.89
CA LYS A 82 -0.79 -16.15 -18.73
C LYS A 82 0.02 -16.86 -17.65
N ILE A 83 -0.58 -17.14 -16.49
CA ILE A 83 0.05 -17.89 -15.40
C ILE A 83 0.46 -19.29 -15.88
N ARG A 84 -0.44 -20.00 -16.57
CA ARG A 84 -0.18 -21.34 -17.12
C ARG A 84 0.91 -21.33 -18.20
N GLU A 85 0.83 -20.45 -19.18
CA GLU A 85 1.75 -20.41 -20.32
C GLU A 85 3.17 -20.01 -19.91
N LYS A 86 3.29 -19.08 -18.96
CA LYS A 86 4.60 -18.62 -18.46
C LYS A 86 5.16 -19.50 -17.34
N GLY A 87 4.36 -20.41 -16.78
CA GLY A 87 4.69 -21.21 -15.61
C GLY A 87 4.68 -20.42 -14.30
N ARG A 88 5.25 -19.20 -14.29
CA ARG A 88 5.20 -18.26 -13.18
C ARG A 88 4.83 -16.86 -13.67
N TYR A 89 3.94 -16.19 -12.95
CA TYR A 89 3.49 -14.85 -13.28
C TYR A 89 3.25 -14.01 -12.03
N LYS A 90 3.64 -12.74 -12.12
CA LYS A 90 3.44 -11.76 -11.06
C LYS A 90 2.10 -11.06 -11.29
N ILE A 91 1.33 -10.83 -10.23
CA ILE A 91 0.06 -10.11 -10.29
C ILE A 91 -0.09 -9.16 -9.12
N ILE A 92 -0.89 -8.11 -9.29
CA ILE A 92 -1.34 -7.22 -8.22
C ILE A 92 -2.82 -7.50 -8.00
N ASP A 93 -3.12 -8.05 -6.83
CA ASP A 93 -4.47 -8.49 -6.46
C ASP A 93 -4.64 -8.39 -4.93
N LYS A 94 -5.89 -8.51 -4.48
CA LYS A 94 -6.21 -8.69 -3.07
C LYS A 94 -6.19 -10.18 -2.73
N ILE A 95 -5.33 -10.55 -1.79
CA ILE A 95 -5.21 -11.92 -1.28
C ILE A 95 -5.77 -12.03 0.14
N SER A 96 -6.61 -13.03 0.37
CA SER A 96 -7.00 -13.48 1.71
C SER A 96 -6.70 -14.96 1.86
N VAL A 97 -6.60 -15.43 3.10
CA VAL A 97 -6.38 -16.84 3.41
C VAL A 97 -7.46 -17.34 4.35
N GLU A 98 -7.86 -18.59 4.17
CA GLU A 98 -8.78 -19.31 5.07
C GLU A 98 -8.21 -20.70 5.39
N LEU A 99 -8.44 -21.17 6.63
CA LEU A 99 -8.08 -22.51 7.06
C LEU A 99 -9.23 -23.48 6.75
N ASP A 100 -8.99 -24.49 5.92
CA ASP A 100 -9.86 -25.66 5.81
C ASP A 100 -9.50 -26.65 6.91
N SER A 101 -10.16 -26.52 8.07
CA SER A 101 -9.93 -27.36 9.25
C SER A 101 -10.26 -28.84 9.02
N LYS A 102 -11.00 -29.20 7.97
CA LYS A 102 -11.30 -30.61 7.65
C LYS A 102 -10.12 -31.30 6.96
N LYS A 103 -9.29 -30.53 6.26
CA LYS A 103 -8.13 -31.02 5.50
C LYS A 103 -6.80 -30.60 6.10
N ASP A 104 -6.84 -29.73 7.11
CA ASP A 104 -5.68 -29.12 7.76
C ASP A 104 -4.78 -28.36 6.75
N ILE A 105 -5.41 -27.57 5.88
CA ILE A 105 -4.72 -26.83 4.80
C ILE A 105 -5.23 -25.39 4.74
N TYR A 106 -4.32 -24.46 4.50
CA TYR A 106 -4.65 -23.07 4.16
C TYR A 106 -4.91 -22.90 2.67
N TRP A 107 -5.97 -22.17 2.33
CA TRP A 107 -6.30 -21.79 0.97
C TRP A 107 -6.17 -20.28 0.77
N ALA A 108 -5.35 -19.88 -0.20
CA ALA A 108 -5.32 -18.51 -0.68
C ALA A 108 -6.49 -18.26 -1.65
N LYS A 109 -7.17 -17.14 -1.43
CA LYS A 109 -8.19 -16.57 -2.31
C LYS A 109 -7.68 -15.25 -2.87
N LEU A 110 -7.64 -15.15 -4.19
CA LEU A 110 -7.33 -13.92 -4.90
C LEU A 110 -8.60 -13.36 -5.54
N GLN A 111 -8.90 -12.10 -5.24
CA GLN A 111 -10.19 -11.50 -5.53
C GLN A 111 -10.41 -11.24 -7.02
N ASN A 112 -9.52 -10.47 -7.66
CA ASN A 112 -9.71 -10.02 -9.04
C ASN A 112 -9.40 -11.13 -10.05
N SER A 113 -8.36 -11.93 -9.80
CA SER A 113 -8.03 -13.09 -10.62
C SER A 113 -8.99 -14.26 -10.41
N ASN A 114 -9.88 -14.21 -9.41
CA ASN A 114 -10.86 -15.27 -9.13
C ASN A 114 -10.22 -16.65 -8.88
N ILE A 115 -9.01 -16.68 -8.30
CA ILE A 115 -8.36 -17.91 -7.84
C ILE A 115 -8.86 -18.19 -6.42
N LYS A 116 -9.66 -19.24 -6.23
CA LYS A 116 -10.31 -19.53 -4.93
C LYS A 116 -9.56 -20.52 -4.06
N ASN A 117 -8.73 -21.37 -4.68
CA ASN A 117 -8.04 -22.47 -4.03
C ASN A 117 -6.56 -22.45 -4.43
N GLY A 118 -5.90 -21.31 -4.20
CA GLY A 118 -4.46 -21.20 -4.39
C GLY A 118 -3.72 -21.90 -3.26
N ASN A 119 -2.79 -22.79 -3.59
CA ASN A 119 -1.93 -23.42 -2.58
C ASN A 119 -1.02 -22.35 -1.98
N ILE A 120 -0.87 -22.36 -0.66
CA ILE A 120 -0.01 -21.44 0.05
C ILE A 120 0.63 -22.18 1.23
N SER A 121 1.91 -21.92 1.49
CA SER A 121 2.61 -22.54 2.60
C SER A 121 2.27 -21.86 3.94
N ASP A 122 2.27 -22.64 5.02
CA ASP A 122 2.12 -22.13 6.38
C ASP A 122 3.13 -21.03 6.72
N GLY A 123 4.35 -21.13 6.17
CA GLY A 123 5.39 -20.12 6.33
C GLY A 123 4.97 -18.75 5.79
N LEU A 124 4.40 -18.71 4.57
CA LEU A 124 3.88 -17.47 3.98
C LEU A 124 2.67 -16.92 4.75
N VAL A 125 1.80 -17.81 5.26
CA VAL A 125 0.66 -17.40 6.10
C VAL A 125 1.15 -16.75 7.40
N LYS A 126 2.08 -17.39 8.11
CA LYS A 126 2.68 -16.85 9.35
C LYS A 126 3.43 -15.54 9.13
N GLN A 127 4.11 -15.39 7.99
CA GLN A 127 4.78 -14.14 7.64
C GLN A 127 3.81 -12.98 7.39
N HIS A 128 2.56 -13.29 6.99
CA HIS A 128 1.57 -12.32 6.56
C HIS A 128 0.19 -12.58 7.17
N GLU A 129 0.11 -12.68 8.50
CA GLU A 129 -1.11 -13.05 9.25
C GLU A 129 -2.35 -12.20 8.93
N LYS A 130 -2.17 -10.93 8.53
CA LYS A 130 -3.26 -10.04 8.11
C LYS A 130 -4.09 -10.60 6.95
N MET A 131 -3.57 -11.54 6.17
CA MET A 131 -4.35 -12.25 5.14
C MET A 131 -5.55 -13.01 5.73
N LEU A 132 -5.48 -13.44 6.99
CA LEU A 132 -6.57 -14.10 7.72
C LEU A 132 -7.64 -13.11 8.22
N MET A 133 -7.37 -11.80 8.18
CA MET A 133 -8.22 -10.74 8.73
C MET A 133 -8.94 -9.92 7.63
N GLY A 134 -9.46 -10.58 6.60
CA GLY A 134 -10.17 -9.93 5.49
C GLY A 134 -9.31 -9.57 4.26
N GLY A 135 -8.06 -10.02 4.26
CA GLY A 135 -7.14 -9.96 3.13
C GLY A 135 -6.39 -8.64 2.97
N ILE A 136 -5.32 -8.67 2.19
CA ILE A 136 -4.44 -7.54 1.90
C ILE A 136 -4.23 -7.38 0.41
N TRP A 137 -3.99 -6.16 -0.05
CA TRP A 137 -3.46 -5.91 -1.38
C TRP A 137 -1.97 -6.23 -1.40
N ALA A 138 -1.55 -7.00 -2.40
CA ALA A 138 -0.16 -7.42 -2.54
C ALA A 138 0.23 -7.58 -4.00
N ILE A 139 1.55 -7.50 -4.24
CA ILE A 139 2.17 -8.04 -5.44
C ILE A 139 2.47 -9.51 -5.14
N ILE A 140 1.95 -10.42 -5.95
CA ILE A 140 1.90 -11.86 -5.67
C ILE A 140 2.54 -12.60 -6.83
N ASP A 141 3.45 -13.51 -6.53
CA ASP A 141 3.99 -14.42 -7.53
C ASP A 141 3.21 -15.73 -7.47
N VAL A 142 2.53 -16.02 -8.59
CA VAL A 142 1.71 -17.21 -8.78
C VAL A 142 2.41 -18.14 -9.77
N GLU A 143 2.63 -19.37 -9.35
CA GLU A 143 3.13 -20.45 -10.18
C GLU A 143 1.99 -21.40 -10.58
N TYR A 144 2.12 -22.04 -11.73
CA TYR A 144 1.22 -23.07 -12.24
C TYR A 144 1.90 -24.44 -12.19
N ASP A 145 1.46 -25.31 -11.29
CA ASP A 145 1.89 -26.70 -11.20
C ASP A 145 0.70 -27.68 -11.35
N PRO A 146 0.52 -28.32 -12.51
CA PRO A 146 -0.58 -29.26 -12.74
C PRO A 146 -0.50 -30.56 -11.92
N ASN A 147 0.62 -30.81 -11.22
CA ASN A 147 0.82 -32.03 -10.45
C ASN A 147 0.27 -31.95 -9.02
N ILE A 148 -0.07 -30.75 -8.54
CA ILE A 148 -0.63 -30.58 -7.19
C ILE A 148 -2.07 -31.07 -7.18
N LYS A 149 -2.28 -32.19 -6.48
CA LYS A 149 -3.56 -32.87 -6.36
C LYS A 149 -3.91 -33.08 -4.89
N ILE A 150 -5.18 -32.84 -4.57
CA ILE A 150 -5.76 -33.19 -3.27
C ILE A 150 -6.99 -34.05 -3.54
N GLY A 151 -6.87 -35.35 -3.25
CA GLY A 151 -7.83 -36.35 -3.71
C GLY A 151 -7.80 -36.46 -5.24
N GLN A 152 -8.97 -36.31 -5.87
CA GLN A 152 -9.12 -36.40 -7.33
C GLN A 152 -9.02 -35.05 -8.05
N ASN A 153 -8.97 -33.94 -7.29
CA ASN A 153 -8.99 -32.59 -7.85
C ASN A 153 -7.58 -32.03 -7.98
N ILE A 154 -7.34 -31.29 -9.07
CA ILE A 154 -6.09 -30.58 -9.34
C ILE A 154 -6.22 -29.13 -8.87
N PHE A 155 -5.23 -28.64 -8.14
CA PHE A 155 -5.16 -27.26 -7.65
C PHE A 155 -3.85 -26.65 -8.15
N PRO A 156 -3.81 -26.13 -9.39
CA PRO A 156 -2.53 -25.86 -10.03
C PRO A 156 -1.91 -24.51 -9.64
N PHE A 157 -2.69 -23.60 -9.06
CA PHE A 157 -2.18 -22.29 -8.68
C PHE A 157 -1.45 -22.36 -7.34
N VAL A 158 -0.20 -21.88 -7.30
CA VAL A 158 0.66 -21.90 -6.11
C VAL A 158 1.15 -20.49 -5.82
N ILE A 159 0.92 -20.03 -4.60
CA ILE A 159 1.41 -18.74 -4.12
C ILE A 159 2.81 -18.93 -3.58
N THR A 160 3.79 -18.32 -4.27
CA THR A 160 5.21 -18.53 -4.00
C THR A 160 5.87 -17.35 -3.30
N GLU A 161 5.41 -16.13 -3.57
CA GLU A 161 5.90 -14.91 -2.92
C GLU A 161 4.76 -13.90 -2.76
N ILE A 162 4.76 -13.18 -1.63
CA ILE A 162 3.79 -12.13 -1.33
C ILE A 162 4.56 -10.89 -0.91
N LYS A 163 4.34 -9.79 -1.61
CA LYS A 163 4.85 -8.45 -1.24
C LYS A 163 3.67 -7.56 -0.91
N PRO A 164 3.31 -7.44 0.39
CA PRO A 164 2.23 -6.58 0.82
C PRO A 164 2.45 -5.14 0.36
N ILE A 165 1.42 -4.57 -0.27
CA ILE A 165 1.37 -3.15 -0.63
C ILE A 165 0.97 -2.32 0.59
N GLN A 166 0.07 -2.89 1.40
CA GLN A 166 -0.30 -2.35 2.69
C GLN A 166 0.79 -2.71 3.72
N LEU A 167 1.00 -1.84 4.71
CA LEU A 167 1.88 -2.12 5.86
C LEU A 167 1.43 -3.42 6.55
N SER A 168 2.10 -4.53 6.24
CA SER A 168 1.83 -5.83 6.85
C SER A 168 2.43 -5.92 8.25
N SER A 169 3.62 -5.33 8.43
CA SER A 169 4.29 -5.10 9.71
C SER A 169 4.81 -3.66 9.75
N PHE A 170 4.81 -3.04 10.93
CA PHE A 170 5.29 -1.67 11.14
C PHE A 170 6.48 -1.71 12.09
N ASP A 171 7.69 -1.65 11.53
CA ASP A 171 8.90 -1.43 12.32
C ASP A 171 9.06 0.08 12.56
N ASN A 172 8.71 0.52 13.77
CA ASN A 172 8.80 1.92 14.17
C ASN A 172 10.25 2.37 14.45
N SER A 173 11.21 1.44 14.55
CA SER A 173 12.61 1.72 14.88
C SER A 173 13.22 2.70 13.88
N LYS A 174 12.92 2.51 12.58
CA LYS A 174 13.38 3.42 11.52
C LYS A 174 12.86 4.84 11.72
N ILE A 175 11.58 4.99 12.07
CA ILE A 175 10.96 6.29 12.30
C ILE A 175 11.55 6.96 13.54
N ILE A 176 11.67 6.23 14.65
CA ILE A 176 12.25 6.75 15.90
C ILE A 176 13.70 7.22 15.67
N ASN A 177 14.50 6.43 14.95
CA ASN A 177 15.88 6.77 14.66
C ASN A 177 15.99 8.00 13.75
N LYS A 178 15.22 8.05 12.66
CA LYS A 178 15.26 9.16 11.70
C LYS A 178 14.58 10.42 12.18
N ARG A 179 13.63 10.35 13.12
CA ARG A 179 13.07 11.52 13.82
C ARG A 179 14.19 12.44 14.29
N LYS A 180 15.25 11.89 14.88
CA LYS A 180 16.32 12.68 15.52
C LYS A 180 17.00 13.69 14.58
N GLU A 181 16.92 13.47 13.27
CA GLU A 181 17.44 14.39 12.26
C GLU A 181 16.58 15.65 12.07
N PHE A 182 15.37 15.69 12.65
CA PHE A 182 14.41 16.78 12.51
C PHE A 182 14.22 17.54 13.81
N THR A 183 14.11 18.86 13.68
CA THR A 183 13.72 19.75 14.77
C THR A 183 12.27 19.49 15.18
N LYS A 184 11.88 20.01 16.35
CA LYS A 184 10.49 19.92 16.81
C LYS A 184 9.52 20.57 15.82
N SER A 185 9.84 21.74 15.29
CA SER A 185 8.96 22.45 14.34
C SER A 185 8.77 21.68 13.05
N GLU A 186 9.87 21.20 12.45
CA GLU A 186 9.81 20.36 11.25
C GLU A 186 8.97 19.10 11.50
N TRP A 187 9.14 18.46 12.66
CA TRP A 187 8.39 17.24 12.97
C TRP A 187 6.89 17.47 13.11
N LEU A 188 6.46 18.59 13.69
CA LEU A 188 5.04 18.96 13.76
C LEU A 188 4.46 19.17 12.36
N ASP A 189 5.21 19.84 11.48
CA ASP A 189 4.81 20.06 10.10
C ASP A 189 4.73 18.75 9.31
N ILE A 190 5.65 17.80 9.53
CA ILE A 190 5.62 16.46 8.94
C ILE A 190 4.36 15.69 9.38
N LEU A 191 4.02 15.73 10.67
CA LEU A 191 2.82 15.06 11.19
C LEU A 191 1.55 15.62 10.53
N LEU A 192 1.44 16.94 10.42
CA LEU A 192 0.33 17.60 9.74
C LEU A 192 0.23 17.23 8.26
N ARG A 193 1.35 17.25 7.52
CA ARG A 193 1.40 16.82 6.11
C ARG A 193 1.01 15.35 5.94
N SER A 194 1.38 14.50 6.88
CA SER A 194 1.01 13.08 6.90
C SER A 194 -0.50 12.87 7.10
N CYS A 195 -1.17 13.81 7.77
CA CYS A 195 -2.63 13.87 7.88
C CYS A 195 -3.31 14.58 6.70
N GLY A 196 -2.54 15.10 5.73
CA GLY A 196 -3.05 15.80 4.56
C GLY A 196 -3.26 17.31 4.73
N TYR A 197 -2.68 17.93 5.76
CA TYR A 197 -2.72 19.39 5.96
C TYR A 197 -1.43 20.05 5.46
N GLU A 198 -1.54 21.23 4.85
CA GLU A 198 -0.38 22.04 4.49
C GLU A 198 -0.09 23.08 5.60
N PRO A 199 1.00 22.95 6.38
CA PRO A 199 1.26 23.80 7.54
C PRO A 199 1.60 25.25 7.19
N SER A 200 2.02 25.52 5.95
CA SER A 200 2.29 26.87 5.45
C SER A 200 1.13 27.47 4.65
N ALA A 201 -0.04 26.82 4.63
CA ALA A 201 -1.20 27.36 3.94
C ALA A 201 -1.65 28.68 4.59
N GLU A 202 -2.24 29.56 3.78
CA GLU A 202 -2.74 30.85 4.24
C GLU A 202 -3.75 30.67 5.39
N GLY A 203 -3.59 31.47 6.44
CA GLY A 203 -4.45 31.41 7.63
C GLY A 203 -4.11 30.31 8.64
N VAL A 204 -3.11 29.44 8.37
CA VAL A 204 -2.66 28.44 9.34
C VAL A 204 -1.71 29.06 10.36
N THR A 205 -2.22 29.30 11.56
CA THR A 205 -1.43 29.77 12.71
C THR A 205 -0.90 28.60 13.54
N ASP A 206 0.09 28.84 14.41
CA ASP A 206 0.61 27.83 15.34
C ASP A 206 -0.50 27.22 16.23
N ARG A 207 -1.48 28.04 16.62
CA ARG A 207 -2.66 27.54 17.35
C ARG A 207 -3.45 26.54 16.51
N ILE A 208 -3.67 26.83 15.23
CA ILE A 208 -4.38 25.91 14.32
C ILE A 208 -3.57 24.62 14.12
N LYS A 209 -2.24 24.71 13.94
CA LYS A 209 -1.36 23.52 13.87
C LYS A 209 -1.56 22.61 15.09
N MET A 210 -1.54 23.18 16.29
CA MET A 210 -1.74 22.42 17.53
C MET A 210 -3.14 21.82 17.65
N LEU A 211 -4.18 22.52 17.20
CA LEU A 211 -5.56 22.01 17.19
C LEU A 211 -5.73 20.86 16.18
N LEU A 212 -5.10 20.95 15.01
CA LEU A 212 -5.13 19.87 14.03
C LEU A 212 -4.39 18.63 14.53
N LEU A 213 -3.24 18.82 15.20
CA LEU A 213 -2.50 17.71 15.82
C LEU A 213 -3.23 17.08 17.00
N SER A 214 -4.06 17.83 17.74
CA SER A 214 -4.82 17.28 18.87
C SER A 214 -5.84 16.22 18.42
N ARG A 215 -6.24 16.21 17.15
CA ARG A 215 -7.05 15.14 16.53
C ARG A 215 -6.37 13.76 16.61
N LEU A 216 -5.05 13.71 16.82
CA LEU A 216 -4.30 12.46 16.99
C LEU A 216 -4.30 11.94 18.43
N LEU A 217 -4.72 12.73 19.43
CA LEU A 217 -4.73 12.32 20.84
C LEU A 217 -5.49 11.02 21.09
N PRO A 218 -6.69 10.78 20.52
CA PRO A 218 -7.40 9.51 20.71
C PRO A 218 -6.64 8.28 20.20
N MET A 219 -5.66 8.45 19.32
CA MET A 219 -4.85 7.34 18.78
C MET A 219 -3.68 6.95 19.69
N VAL A 220 -3.28 7.84 20.62
CA VAL A 220 -2.10 7.64 21.47
C VAL A 220 -2.43 7.64 22.96
N GLU A 221 -3.59 8.17 23.35
CA GLU A 221 -4.07 8.20 24.73
C GLU A 221 -5.26 7.26 24.93
N SER A 222 -5.13 6.31 25.85
CA SER A 222 -6.22 5.41 26.23
C SER A 222 -7.33 6.17 26.95
N ASN A 223 -8.59 5.80 26.70
CA ASN A 223 -9.78 6.40 27.33
C ASN A 223 -9.94 7.91 27.10
N PHE A 224 -9.42 8.44 25.99
CA PHE A 224 -9.56 9.84 25.62
C PHE A 224 -10.76 10.04 24.68
N ASN A 225 -11.78 10.76 25.16
CA ASN A 225 -12.93 11.15 24.33
C ASN A 225 -12.71 12.54 23.76
N PHE A 226 -12.85 12.69 22.44
CA PHE A 226 -12.64 13.95 21.73
C PHE A 226 -13.91 14.38 21.00
N ILE A 227 -14.30 15.65 21.17
CA ILE A 227 -15.43 16.27 20.46
C ILE A 227 -14.92 17.54 19.80
N GLU A 228 -15.08 17.64 18.48
CA GLU A 228 -14.79 18.84 17.72
C GLU A 228 -16.08 19.47 17.19
N LEU A 229 -16.36 20.70 17.63
CA LEU A 229 -17.51 21.48 17.20
C LEU A 229 -17.08 22.57 16.23
N GLY A 230 -17.81 22.74 15.13
CA GLY A 230 -17.55 23.81 14.18
C GLY A 230 -18.62 23.96 13.11
N PRO A 231 -18.66 25.10 12.40
CA PRO A 231 -19.58 25.37 11.29
C PRO A 231 -19.49 24.34 10.15
N ARG A 232 -20.44 24.33 9.20
CA ARG A 232 -20.34 23.43 8.02
C ARG A 232 -19.07 23.72 7.20
N SER A 233 -18.56 22.70 6.50
CA SER A 233 -17.43 22.80 5.58
C SER A 233 -16.06 23.13 6.19
N THR A 234 -15.85 22.83 7.47
CA THR A 234 -14.54 23.01 8.15
C THR A 234 -13.68 21.74 8.22
N GLY A 235 -13.94 20.74 7.37
CA GLY A 235 -13.16 19.50 7.36
C GLY A 235 -13.21 18.68 8.66
N LYS A 236 -14.40 18.61 9.28
CA LYS A 236 -14.69 17.77 10.48
C LYS A 236 -15.08 16.32 10.15
N SER A 237 -15.59 16.10 8.93
CA SER A 237 -15.94 14.79 8.37
C SER A 237 -14.74 14.16 7.70
#